data_AF-A0A093IDJ9-F1
#
_entry.id   AF-A0A093IDJ9-F1
#
_cell.length_a   1.000
_cell.length_b   1.000
_cell.length_c   1.000
_cell.angle_alpha   90.00
_cell.angle_beta   90.00
_cell.angle_gamma   90.00
#
_symmetry.space_group_name_H-M   'P 1'
#
loop_
_entity.id
_entity.type
_entity.pdbx_description
1 polymer ?
#
loop_
_entity_poly.entity_id
_entity_poly.type
_entity_poly.pdbx_seq_one_letter_code
_entity_poly.pdbx_strand_id
1 'polypeptide(L)'
;LHLVALNLPFSGDMRADFQCFQQAQLAGLTSTYRAFLSSHLQDLATVVRKTDRDNLPVVNLKGETLFDNWESIFNGNGGQFNIHVPIYSFDGRNVMIDPSWPQKVIWHGSTAHGIRLVSNYCEAWHTADMGAVGQASPLKTGKLLDQNVYSCSNQFIVLCIENSFVS
;
A
#
# COMPACT_ATOMS: atom_id res chain seq x y z
N LEU A 1 7.69 -5.32 -10.31
CA LEU A 1 6.91 -4.17 -9.81
C LEU A 1 7.40 -3.83 -8.41
N HIS A 2 7.86 -2.61 -8.17
CA HIS A 2 8.34 -2.20 -6.85
C HIS A 2 7.18 -1.75 -5.95
N LEU A 3 7.10 -2.32 -4.76
CA LEU A 3 6.21 -1.91 -3.67
C LEU A 3 7.03 -1.16 -2.61
N VAL A 4 6.73 0.13 -2.43
CA VAL A 4 7.54 1.09 -1.67
C VAL A 4 6.62 1.89 -0.77
N ALA A 5 7.04 2.25 0.44
CA ALA A 5 6.24 3.11 1.31
C ALA A 5 6.46 4.61 1.00
N LEU A 6 5.46 5.44 1.29
CA LEU A 6 5.70 6.88 1.48
C LEU A 6 6.67 7.09 2.65
N ASN A 7 7.34 8.25 2.68
CA ASN A 7 8.37 8.64 3.66
C ASN A 7 7.81 9.07 5.02
N LEU A 8 6.49 9.19 5.18
CA LEU A 8 5.84 9.46 6.47
C LEU A 8 4.52 8.69 6.57
N PRO A 9 4.00 8.44 7.78
CA PRO A 9 2.65 7.93 7.95
C PRO A 9 1.60 9.00 7.62
N PHE A 10 0.42 8.58 7.18
CA PHE A 10 -0.69 9.46 6.79
C PHE A 10 -1.99 9.07 7.49
N SER A 11 -2.78 10.09 7.81
CA SER A 11 -4.20 9.95 8.15
C SER A 11 -5.05 9.56 6.94
N GLY A 12 -6.34 9.34 7.18
CA GLY A 12 -7.31 9.08 6.14
C GLY A 12 -7.49 10.23 5.15
N ASP A 13 -7.19 11.49 5.50
CA ASP A 13 -7.18 12.60 4.53
C ASP A 13 -5.82 12.70 3.84
N MET A 14 -5.76 12.26 2.59
CA MET A 14 -4.51 12.24 1.83
C MET A 14 -4.71 12.30 0.31
N ARG A 15 -3.79 12.98 -0.36
CA ARG A 15 -3.65 12.93 -1.83
C ARG A 15 -2.70 11.80 -2.22
N ALA A 16 -3.10 10.55 -1.96
CA ALA A 16 -2.20 9.39 -1.96
C ALA A 16 -1.43 9.17 -3.29
N ASP A 17 -2.13 9.16 -4.44
CA ASP A 17 -1.48 9.00 -5.75
C ASP A 17 -0.49 10.14 -6.05
N PHE A 18 -0.82 11.38 -5.67
CA PHE A 18 0.07 12.52 -5.83
C PHE A 18 1.33 12.40 -4.95
N GLN A 19 1.18 11.92 -3.71
CA GLN A 19 2.32 11.67 -2.82
C GLN A 19 3.24 10.57 -3.36
N CYS A 20 2.68 9.46 -3.86
CA CYS A 20 3.46 8.39 -4.48
C CYS A 20 4.24 8.91 -5.70
N PHE A 21 3.59 9.67 -6.57
CA PHE A 21 4.24 10.31 -7.72
C PHE A 21 5.36 11.26 -7.28
N GLN A 22 5.07 12.19 -6.37
CA GLN A 22 6.03 13.21 -5.94
C GLN A 22 7.27 12.59 -5.28
N GLN A 23 7.08 11.63 -4.38
CA GLN A 23 8.20 11.04 -3.64
C GLN A 23 9.03 10.08 -4.51
N ALA A 24 8.40 9.35 -5.44
CA ALA A 24 9.13 8.58 -6.44
C ALA A 24 10.05 9.46 -7.31
N GLN A 25 9.54 10.61 -7.78
CA GLN A 25 10.32 11.56 -8.56
C GLN A 25 11.49 12.15 -7.76
N LEU A 26 11.27 12.53 -6.49
CA LEU A 26 12.32 13.02 -5.60
C LEU A 26 13.39 11.96 -5.31
N ALA A 27 13.02 10.67 -5.32
CA ALA A 27 13.94 9.54 -5.20
C ALA A 27 14.63 9.17 -6.54
N GLY A 28 14.36 9.91 -7.63
CA GLY A 28 14.96 9.66 -8.94
C GLY A 28 14.37 8.46 -9.69
N LEU A 29 13.19 7.96 -9.29
CA LEU A 29 12.54 6.82 -9.93
C LEU A 29 11.70 7.31 -11.12
N THR A 30 11.87 6.65 -12.27
CA THR A 30 11.21 7.02 -13.53
C THR A 30 9.89 6.29 -13.77
N SER A 31 9.66 5.15 -13.10
CA SER A 31 8.41 4.39 -13.17
C SER A 31 7.22 5.19 -12.64
N THR A 32 6.01 4.82 -13.08
CA THR A 32 4.77 5.41 -12.57
C THR A 32 4.31 4.68 -11.30
N TYR A 33 4.30 5.40 -10.18
CA TYR A 33 3.82 4.88 -8.89
C TYR A 33 2.40 5.34 -8.60
N ARG A 34 1.59 4.41 -8.09
CA ARG A 34 0.23 4.67 -7.59
C ARG A 34 0.06 4.14 -6.19
N ALA A 35 -0.86 4.72 -5.43
CA ALA A 35 -1.15 4.27 -4.08
C ALA A 35 -1.70 2.84 -4.08
N PHE A 36 -1.20 2.02 -3.15
CA PHE A 36 -1.73 0.70 -2.83
C PHE A 36 -3.00 0.87 -1.97
N LEU A 37 -4.03 1.50 -2.54
CA LEU A 37 -5.30 1.73 -1.88
C LEU A 37 -6.46 1.44 -2.85
N SER A 38 -7.58 0.96 -2.33
CA SER A 38 -8.86 1.13 -3.01
C SER A 38 -9.27 2.61 -2.99
N SER A 39 -9.91 3.11 -4.06
CA SER A 39 -10.42 4.48 -4.14
C SER A 39 -11.88 4.51 -4.56
N HIS A 40 -12.46 5.70 -4.73
CA HIS A 40 -13.87 5.88 -5.11
C HIS A 40 -14.26 5.08 -6.37
N LEU A 41 -13.38 5.07 -7.39
CA LEU A 41 -13.67 4.46 -8.71
C LEU A 41 -12.84 3.20 -8.99
N GLN A 42 -11.97 2.78 -8.07
CA GLN A 42 -11.00 1.73 -8.36
C GLN A 42 -10.83 0.75 -7.21
N ASP A 43 -10.92 -0.53 -7.55
CA ASP A 43 -10.53 -1.62 -6.65
C ASP A 43 -9.01 -1.75 -6.63
N LEU A 44 -8.43 -1.97 -5.46
CA LEU A 44 -6.99 -2.11 -5.27
C LEU A 44 -6.40 -3.14 -6.23
N ALA A 45 -7.02 -4.32 -6.37
CA ALA A 45 -6.56 -5.38 -7.27
C ALA A 45 -6.41 -4.93 -8.74
N THR A 46 -7.04 -3.81 -9.12
CA THR A 46 -6.99 -3.26 -10.48
C THR A 46 -6.00 -2.12 -10.69
N VAL A 47 -5.24 -1.71 -9.66
CA VAL A 47 -4.26 -0.62 -9.74
C VAL A 47 -3.16 -0.92 -10.75
N VAL A 48 -2.65 -2.16 -10.75
CA VAL A 48 -1.64 -2.65 -11.71
C VAL A 48 -2.31 -3.01 -13.05
N ARG A 49 -1.65 -2.68 -14.16
CA ARG A 49 -2.12 -3.02 -15.51
C ARG A 49 -2.27 -4.53 -15.67
N LYS A 50 -3.34 -4.97 -16.33
CA LYS A 50 -3.70 -6.38 -16.49
C LYS A 50 -2.56 -7.25 -17.05
N THR A 51 -1.78 -6.73 -18.00
CA THR A 51 -0.66 -7.46 -18.64
C THR A 51 0.48 -7.82 -17.68
N ASP A 52 0.58 -7.08 -16.58
CA ASP A 52 1.74 -7.10 -15.70
C ASP A 52 1.46 -7.89 -14.40
N ARG A 53 0.22 -8.37 -14.22
CA ARG A 53 -0.25 -8.92 -12.94
C ARG A 53 0.24 -10.34 -12.65
N ASP A 54 0.38 -11.17 -13.68
CA ASP A 54 0.67 -12.60 -13.54
C ASP A 54 2.16 -12.93 -13.67
N ASN A 55 2.92 -12.11 -14.41
CA ASN A 55 4.24 -12.48 -14.91
C ASN A 55 5.40 -11.70 -14.26
N LEU A 56 5.12 -10.70 -13.42
CA LEU A 56 6.14 -9.87 -12.79
C LEU A 56 6.11 -10.02 -11.28
N PRO A 57 7.26 -10.25 -10.63
CA PRO A 57 7.33 -10.27 -9.17
C PRO A 57 7.06 -8.90 -8.58
N VAL A 58 6.51 -8.90 -7.37
CA VAL A 58 6.41 -7.70 -6.53
C VAL A 58 7.61 -7.70 -5.60
N VAL A 59 8.45 -6.68 -5.73
CA VAL A 59 9.72 -6.55 -5.00
C VAL A 59 9.71 -5.29 -4.14
N ASN A 60 10.54 -5.22 -3.11
CA ASN A 60 10.76 -3.99 -2.36
C ASN A 60 11.66 -3.00 -3.14
N LEU A 61 11.94 -1.82 -2.58
CA LEU A 61 12.80 -0.80 -3.22
C LEU A 61 14.21 -1.30 -3.62
N LYS A 62 14.73 -2.35 -2.96
CA LYS A 62 16.06 -2.92 -3.24
C LYS A 62 16.03 -4.14 -4.15
N GLY A 63 14.87 -4.47 -4.71
CA GLY A 63 14.69 -5.62 -5.60
C GLY A 63 14.54 -6.97 -4.89
N GLU A 64 14.34 -6.98 -3.57
CA GLU A 64 14.07 -8.22 -2.83
C GLU A 64 12.60 -8.61 -2.98
N THR A 65 12.31 -9.85 -3.37
CA THR A 65 10.94 -10.34 -3.63
C THR A 65 10.09 -10.34 -2.36
N LEU A 66 8.91 -9.71 -2.47
CA LEU A 66 7.85 -9.74 -1.45
C LEU A 66 6.73 -10.72 -1.83
N PHE A 67 6.35 -10.75 -3.11
CA PHE A 67 5.34 -11.66 -3.66
C PHE A 67 5.73 -12.17 -5.04
N ASP A 68 5.29 -13.39 -5.37
CA ASP A 68 5.57 -14.03 -6.66
C ASP A 68 5.03 -13.21 -7.84
N ASN A 69 3.83 -12.65 -7.67
CA ASN A 69 3.20 -11.73 -8.63
C ASN A 69 2.07 -10.93 -7.97
N TRP A 70 1.43 -10.02 -8.72
CA TRP A 70 0.37 -9.15 -8.21
C TRP A 70 -0.90 -9.91 -7.81
N GLU A 71 -1.35 -10.88 -8.62
CA GLU A 71 -2.57 -11.66 -8.34
C GLU A 71 -2.42 -12.49 -7.03
N SER A 72 -1.20 -12.95 -6.71
CA SER A 72 -0.94 -13.72 -5.50
C SER A 72 -1.28 -12.98 -4.20
N ILE A 73 -1.31 -11.64 -4.22
CA ILE A 73 -1.69 -10.79 -3.07
C ILE A 73 -3.20 -10.92 -2.77
N PHE A 74 -4.04 -11.16 -3.79
CA PHE A 74 -5.50 -11.05 -3.72
C PHE A 74 -6.23 -12.40 -3.79
N ASN A 75 -5.53 -13.50 -3.53
CA ASN A 75 -6.08 -14.86 -3.53
C ASN A 75 -6.97 -15.18 -2.30
N GLY A 76 -7.19 -14.22 -1.41
CA GLY A 76 -8.00 -14.36 -0.19
C GLY A 76 -7.21 -14.70 1.08
N ASN A 77 -5.90 -14.97 0.99
CA ASN A 77 -5.07 -15.22 2.18
C ASN A 77 -4.70 -13.96 2.99
N GLY A 78 -5.12 -12.78 2.51
CA GLY A 78 -4.82 -11.48 3.11
C GLY A 78 -3.49 -10.88 2.65
N GLY A 79 -2.95 -11.27 1.50
CA GLY A 79 -1.65 -10.80 1.01
C GLY A 79 -0.53 -11.20 1.96
N GLN A 80 -0.46 -12.49 2.29
CA GLN A 80 0.54 -13.02 3.21
C GLN A 80 1.96 -12.83 2.65
N PHE A 81 2.87 -12.31 3.46
CA PHE A 81 4.26 -12.03 3.04
C PHE A 81 5.27 -12.42 4.14
N ASN A 82 6.54 -12.56 3.76
CA ASN A 82 7.62 -12.82 4.69
C ASN A 82 8.04 -11.53 5.42
N ILE A 83 7.69 -11.41 6.71
CA ILE A 83 8.00 -10.23 7.54
C ILE A 83 9.50 -9.95 7.71
N HIS A 84 10.37 -10.91 7.39
CA HIS A 84 11.82 -10.71 7.44
C HIS A 84 12.36 -9.99 6.21
N VAL A 85 11.59 -9.89 5.13
CA VAL A 85 11.93 -9.08 3.95
C VAL A 85 11.47 -7.65 4.20
N PRO A 86 12.38 -6.66 4.22
CA PRO A 86 12.02 -5.28 4.53
C PRO A 86 11.06 -4.67 3.49
N ILE A 87 10.17 -3.81 3.98
CA ILE A 87 9.48 -2.82 3.13
C ILE A 87 10.19 -1.49 3.37
N TYR A 88 10.67 -0.87 2.30
CA TYR A 88 11.39 0.40 2.37
C TYR A 88 10.50 1.57 1.95
N SER A 89 10.69 2.72 2.58
CA SER A 89 10.20 4.00 2.07
C SER A 89 11.04 4.49 0.88
N PHE A 90 10.54 5.47 0.13
CA PHE A 90 11.28 6.05 -1.01
C PHE A 90 12.66 6.60 -0.64
N ASP A 91 12.85 7.08 0.59
CA ASP A 91 14.15 7.52 1.12
C ASP A 91 14.99 6.40 1.77
N GLY A 92 14.59 5.14 1.58
CA GLY A 92 15.41 3.97 1.90
C GLY A 92 15.32 3.47 3.34
N ARG A 93 14.38 3.97 4.15
CA ARG A 93 14.18 3.52 5.55
C ARG A 93 13.29 2.28 5.61
N ASN A 94 13.66 1.32 6.46
CA ASN A 94 12.86 0.11 6.67
C ASN A 94 11.68 0.45 7.60
N VAL A 95 10.46 0.48 7.06
CA VAL A 95 9.26 0.90 7.79
C VAL A 95 8.92 -0.02 8.96
N MET A 96 9.40 -1.27 8.96
CA MET A 96 9.14 -2.23 10.04
C MET A 96 9.90 -1.91 11.32
N ILE A 97 11.05 -1.22 11.23
CA ILE A 97 11.93 -0.93 12.37
C ILE A 97 12.15 0.56 12.61
N ASP A 98 11.99 1.40 11.59
CA ASP A 98 12.24 2.84 11.72
C ASP A 98 11.20 3.50 12.66
N PRO A 99 11.63 4.34 13.62
CA PRO A 99 10.73 4.95 14.60
C PRO A 99 9.75 5.97 14.00
N SER A 100 9.99 6.45 12.77
CA SER A 100 9.12 7.42 12.10
C SER A 100 7.72 6.87 11.80
N TRP A 101 7.56 5.55 11.80
CA TRP A 101 6.25 4.88 11.77
C TRP A 101 6.01 4.19 13.11
N PRO A 102 5.48 4.88 14.13
CA PRO A 102 5.25 4.27 15.44
C PRO A 102 4.27 3.10 15.37
N GLN A 103 3.28 3.20 14.47
CA GLN A 103 2.28 2.17 14.21
C GLN A 103 2.63 1.41 12.93
N LYS A 104 2.91 0.10 13.06
CA LYS A 104 3.28 -0.80 11.96
C LYS A 104 2.03 -1.36 11.27
N VAL A 105 1.16 -0.45 10.82
CA VAL A 105 -0.13 -0.73 10.20
C VAL A 105 -0.13 -0.06 8.84
N ILE A 106 -0.71 -0.69 7.82
CA ILE A 106 -0.88 -0.09 6.49
C ILE A 106 -2.35 0.19 6.19
N TRP A 107 -2.65 1.32 5.56
CA TRP A 107 -3.97 1.54 4.95
C TRP A 107 -4.13 0.72 3.66
N HIS A 108 -5.33 0.20 3.39
CA HIS A 108 -5.67 -0.39 2.08
C HIS A 108 -7.11 -0.12 1.62
N GLY A 109 -8.11 -0.06 2.53
CA GLY A 109 -9.49 0.25 2.15
C GLY A 109 -10.20 -0.85 1.34
N SER A 110 -9.72 -2.09 1.42
CA SER A 110 -10.12 -3.19 0.54
C SER A 110 -10.42 -4.49 1.30
N THR A 111 -11.20 -5.38 0.68
CA THR A 111 -11.32 -6.77 1.11
C THR A 111 -10.00 -7.54 0.91
N ALA A 112 -9.92 -8.77 1.40
CA ALA A 112 -8.78 -9.67 1.15
C ALA A 112 -8.59 -10.02 -0.35
N HIS A 113 -9.59 -9.74 -1.20
CA HIS A 113 -9.52 -9.87 -2.66
C HIS A 113 -9.25 -8.54 -3.38
N GLY A 114 -8.91 -7.48 -2.63
CA GLY A 114 -8.58 -6.17 -3.19
C GLY A 114 -9.79 -5.42 -3.75
N ILE A 115 -11.01 -5.80 -3.38
CA ILE A 115 -12.25 -5.09 -3.76
C ILE A 115 -12.49 -3.94 -2.80
N ARG A 116 -12.87 -2.76 -3.31
CA ARG A 116 -13.07 -1.58 -2.45
C ARG A 116 -14.20 -1.77 -1.44
N LEU A 117 -13.96 -1.31 -0.22
CA LEU A 117 -14.97 -1.25 0.85
C LEU A 117 -15.39 0.20 1.05
N VAL A 118 -16.47 0.61 0.38
CA VAL A 118 -16.97 2.00 0.38
C VAL A 118 -17.27 2.53 1.78
N SER A 119 -17.66 1.67 2.72
CA SER A 119 -17.89 2.07 4.10
C SER A 119 -16.60 2.25 4.92
N ASN A 120 -15.47 1.70 4.45
CA ASN A 120 -14.24 1.55 5.24
C ASN A 120 -13.00 1.98 4.44
N TYR A 121 -13.05 3.17 3.84
CA TYR A 121 -11.93 3.76 3.11
C TYR A 121 -11.81 5.28 3.33
N CYS A 122 -12.17 5.75 4.54
CA CYS A 122 -12.06 7.16 4.93
C CYS A 122 -12.66 8.14 3.92
N GLU A 123 -13.90 7.87 3.47
CA GLU A 123 -14.61 8.67 2.47
C GLU A 123 -13.78 8.88 1.18
N ALA A 124 -13.21 7.78 0.68
CA ALA A 124 -12.26 7.77 -0.44
C ALA A 124 -10.96 8.55 -0.15
N TRP A 125 -10.50 8.47 1.10
CA TRP A 125 -9.30 9.11 1.62
C TRP A 125 -9.35 10.65 1.66
N HIS A 126 -10.51 11.20 2.02
CA HIS A 126 -10.77 12.64 2.12
C HIS A 126 -11.14 13.11 3.53
N THR A 127 -11.02 12.24 4.54
CA THR A 127 -11.30 12.62 5.93
C THR A 127 -10.31 11.99 6.90
N ALA A 128 -9.94 12.77 7.90
CA ALA A 128 -9.18 12.34 9.08
C ALA A 128 -10.06 12.37 10.35
N ASP A 129 -11.38 12.40 10.20
CA ASP A 129 -12.33 12.41 11.31
C ASP A 129 -12.14 11.17 12.21
N MET A 130 -12.26 11.37 13.52
CA MET A 130 -12.16 10.30 14.51
C MET A 130 -13.28 9.27 14.35
N GLY A 131 -14.49 9.69 13.98
CA GLY A 131 -15.67 8.84 13.79
C GLY A 131 -15.71 8.12 12.43
N ALA A 132 -14.95 8.59 11.44
CA ALA A 132 -14.79 7.90 10.17
C ALA A 132 -13.79 6.74 10.31
N VAL A 133 -13.96 5.71 9.47
CA VAL A 133 -13.13 4.50 9.53
C VAL A 133 -12.56 4.06 8.18
N GLY A 134 -11.41 3.40 8.24
CA GLY A 134 -10.72 2.80 7.11
C GLY A 134 -10.32 1.35 7.41
N GLN A 135 -10.20 0.53 6.37
CA GLN A 135 -9.55 -0.78 6.47
C GLN A 135 -8.04 -0.66 6.41
N ALA A 136 -7.39 -1.32 7.37
CA ALA A 136 -5.95 -1.33 7.54
C ALA A 136 -5.45 -2.72 8.00
N SER A 137 -4.17 -2.99 7.77
CA SER A 137 -3.55 -4.28 8.12
C SER A 137 -2.32 -4.08 9.01
N PRO A 138 -2.28 -4.67 10.22
CA PRO A 138 -1.07 -4.68 11.06
C PRO A 138 0.00 -5.57 10.43
N LEU A 139 1.12 -5.01 9.99
CA LEU A 139 2.18 -5.75 9.28
C LEU A 139 2.81 -6.86 10.13
N LYS A 140 2.71 -6.77 11.46
CA LYS A 140 3.18 -7.82 12.39
C LYS A 140 2.45 -9.16 12.22
N THR A 141 1.26 -9.17 11.60
CA THR A 141 0.53 -10.41 11.29
C THR A 141 1.06 -11.11 10.03
N GLY A 142 2.01 -10.48 9.31
CA GLY A 142 2.53 -10.99 8.05
C GLY A 142 1.54 -10.90 6.91
N LYS A 143 0.61 -9.95 6.94
CA LYS A 143 -0.43 -9.72 5.93
C LYS A 143 -0.50 -8.25 5.51
N LEU A 144 -0.76 -8.00 4.23
CA LEU A 144 -1.05 -6.64 3.73
C LEU A 144 -2.55 -6.31 3.72
N LEU A 145 -3.42 -7.32 3.70
CA LEU A 145 -4.87 -7.15 3.57
C LEU A 145 -5.60 -7.85 4.72
N ASP A 146 -5.02 -7.85 5.92
CA ASP A 146 -5.76 -8.24 7.12
C ASP A 146 -6.92 -7.26 7.35
N GLN A 147 -8.07 -7.76 7.81
CA GLN A 147 -9.32 -7.00 7.76
C GLN A 147 -9.60 -6.29 9.09
N ASN A 148 -8.79 -5.28 9.43
CA ASN A 148 -8.94 -4.51 10.67
C ASN A 148 -9.41 -3.07 10.42
N VAL A 149 -10.46 -2.67 11.12
CA VAL A 149 -11.04 -1.34 11.00
C VAL A 149 -10.39 -0.39 11.99
N TYR A 150 -9.93 0.76 11.52
CA TYR A 150 -9.32 1.80 12.33
C TYR A 150 -9.92 3.18 12.04
N SER A 151 -9.87 4.06 13.04
CA SER A 151 -10.25 5.47 12.87
C SER A 151 -9.34 6.16 11.86
N CYS A 152 -9.93 6.97 10.97
CA CYS A 152 -9.21 7.72 9.94
C CYS A 152 -8.28 8.81 10.49
N SER A 153 -8.43 9.15 11.77
CA SER A 153 -7.49 10.03 12.49
C SER A 153 -6.12 9.40 12.76
N ASN A 154 -6.00 8.07 12.71
CA ASN A 154 -4.72 7.38 12.90
C ASN A 154 -3.77 7.63 11.72
N GLN A 155 -2.47 7.71 12.02
CA GLN A 155 -1.44 7.88 11.02
C GLN A 155 -0.73 6.55 10.76
N PHE A 156 -0.97 5.97 9.58
CA PHE A 156 -0.44 4.66 9.20
C PHE A 156 0.40 4.72 7.94
N ILE A 157 1.11 3.62 7.68
CA ILE A 157 1.91 3.44 6.48
C ILE A 157 0.98 3.46 5.26
N VAL A 158 1.40 4.15 4.20
CA VAL A 158 0.77 4.09 2.87
C VAL A 158 1.81 3.54 1.92
N LEU A 159 1.44 2.48 1.21
CA LEU A 159 2.30 1.87 0.20
C LEU A 159 1.97 2.42 -1.18
N CYS A 160 2.96 2.35 -2.07
CA CYS A 160 2.94 2.77 -3.45
C CYS A 160 3.46 1.61 -4.29
N ILE A 161 2.81 1.34 -5.42
CA ILE A 161 3.14 0.26 -6.34
C ILE A 161 3.42 0.83 -7.72
N GLU A 162 4.47 0.34 -8.40
CA GLU A 162 4.62 0.55 -9.84
C GLU A 162 3.40 -0.03 -10.56
N ASN A 163 2.62 0.82 -11.22
CA ASN A 163 1.36 0.38 -11.84
C ASN A 163 1.56 -0.30 -13.20
N SER A 164 2.75 -0.19 -13.78
CA SER A 164 3.15 -0.87 -15.00
C SER A 164 4.66 -0.96 -15.12
N PHE A 165 5.14 -2.01 -15.75
CA PHE A 165 6.52 -2.10 -16.21
C PHE A 165 6.59 -1.52 -17.63
N VAL A 166 7.38 -0.47 -17.81
CA VAL A 166 7.68 0.07 -19.14
C VAL A 166 9.12 -0.35 -19.46
N SER A 167 9.27 -1.22 -20.47
CA SER A 167 10.56 -1.65 -21.01
C SER A 167 11.29 -0.51 -21.70
#